data_AF-A0A975C5G9-F1
#
_entry.id   AF-A0A975C5G9-F1
#
_cell.length_a   1.000
_cell.length_b   1.000
_cell.length_c   1.000
_cell.angle_alpha   90.00
_cell.angle_beta   90.00
_cell.angle_gamma   90.00
#
_symmetry.space_group_name_H-M   'P 1'
#
loop_
_entity.id
_entity.type
_entity.pdbx_description
1 polymer ?
#
loop_
_entity_poly.entity_id
_entity_poly.type
_entity_poly.pdbx_seq_one_letter_code
_entity_poly.pdbx_strand_id
1 'polypeptide(L)'
;MQTLFPDTGVWERASLRWAVLPLARRRLAAIPDGAGPLPFVNGSPGVTNGVAALKLQGHVVLGDAEAGYTSIPDLADRGFRSALLYDGAYAPEGQPRWRPIGREDLTPEHRDRLAAIISFFTVPSMGQSPRAAHRQIPVAERAFAWLETRRPQAFPGAIDPEKAARGAAVYASRCSSCHGTYDGPALNPRLERFPNWHGRVGSDPARAAAFTTDLTRYASTGGYDAVMDARPTGEYAAPLLSGLWATTPYMHNGSVPTLAQFLLLEPRAERFLVGGHRLDFRTVGIAGEDRDGLRVYPVGYKPWSTPALFDTRLPGRSNRGHEAQVEGLTVAERWDLIEYLKGL
;
A
#
# COMPACT_ATOMS: atom_id res chain seq x y z
N MET A 1 14.47 -0.38 -33.83
CA MET A 1 15.58 -0.48 -32.86
C MET A 1 16.48 0.75 -32.89
N GLN A 2 17.01 1.16 -34.06
CA GLN A 2 17.79 2.40 -34.19
C GLN A 2 17.06 3.67 -33.72
N THR A 3 15.74 3.72 -33.85
CA THR A 3 14.91 4.85 -33.39
C THR A 3 14.68 4.88 -31.88
N LEU A 4 14.73 3.72 -31.21
CA LEU A 4 14.40 3.59 -29.78
C LEU A 4 15.64 3.43 -28.89
N PHE A 5 16.70 2.81 -29.42
CA PHE A 5 17.96 2.53 -28.74
C PHE A 5 19.12 2.80 -29.71
N PRO A 6 19.47 4.07 -29.93
CA PRO A 6 20.48 4.44 -30.92
C PRO A 6 21.87 3.89 -30.57
N ASP A 7 22.16 3.69 -29.29
CA ASP A 7 23.47 3.26 -28.78
C ASP A 7 23.73 1.75 -28.91
N THR A 8 22.74 0.95 -29.32
CA THR A 8 22.91 -0.50 -29.47
C THR A 8 23.92 -0.83 -30.56
N GLY A 9 25.00 -1.53 -30.23
CA GLY A 9 26.08 -1.87 -31.17
C GLY A 9 25.70 -2.84 -32.29
N VAL A 10 26.53 -2.95 -33.34
CA VAL A 10 26.30 -3.88 -34.47
C VAL A 10 26.18 -5.34 -34.03
N TRP A 11 27.04 -5.78 -33.10
CA TRP A 11 27.04 -7.15 -32.57
C TRP A 11 25.86 -7.42 -31.65
N GLU A 12 25.51 -6.45 -30.82
CA GLU A 12 24.32 -6.54 -29.97
C GLU A 12 23.04 -6.66 -30.80
N ARG A 13 22.92 -5.88 -31.88
CA ARG A 13 21.82 -6.02 -32.85
C ARG A 13 21.80 -7.39 -33.53
N ALA A 14 22.95 -7.92 -33.92
CA ALA A 14 23.05 -9.25 -34.51
C ALA A 14 22.61 -10.33 -33.51
N SER A 15 23.09 -10.27 -32.27
CA SER A 15 22.69 -11.16 -31.18
C SER A 15 21.19 -11.08 -30.92
N LEU A 16 20.61 -9.88 -30.86
CA LEU A 16 19.17 -9.71 -30.67
C LEU A 16 18.38 -10.30 -31.83
N ARG A 17 18.79 -10.07 -33.07
CA ARG A 17 18.08 -10.54 -34.27
C ARG A 17 18.14 -12.05 -34.43
N TRP A 18 19.31 -12.65 -34.21
CA TRP A 18 19.57 -14.04 -34.60
C TRP A 18 19.58 -15.02 -33.44
N ALA A 19 19.90 -14.58 -32.22
CA ALA A 19 19.87 -15.44 -31.03
C ALA A 19 18.64 -15.17 -30.16
N VAL A 20 18.41 -13.91 -29.75
CA VAL A 20 17.39 -13.60 -28.73
C VAL A 20 15.98 -13.62 -29.30
N LEU A 21 15.69 -12.92 -30.39
CA LEU A 21 14.34 -12.81 -30.95
C LEU A 21 13.74 -14.17 -31.37
N PRO A 22 14.48 -15.09 -32.01
CA PRO A 22 13.94 -16.42 -32.33
C PRO A 22 13.62 -17.25 -31.09
N LEU A 23 14.44 -17.15 -30.02
CA LEU A 23 14.15 -17.80 -28.75
C LEU A 23 12.93 -17.17 -28.08
N ALA A 24 12.84 -15.84 -28.07
CA ALA A 24 11.68 -15.12 -27.54
C ALA A 24 10.40 -15.50 -28.28
N ARG A 25 10.41 -15.55 -29.62
CA ARG A 25 9.26 -15.97 -30.44
C ARG A 25 8.83 -17.41 -30.15
N ARG A 26 9.78 -18.35 -30.08
CA ARG A 26 9.49 -19.74 -29.71
C ARG A 26 8.87 -19.84 -28.32
N ARG A 27 9.39 -19.06 -27.37
CA ARG A 27 8.88 -19.04 -26.00
C ARG A 27 7.48 -18.41 -25.94
N LEU A 28 7.24 -17.32 -26.67
CA LEU A 28 5.92 -16.67 -26.78
C LEU A 28 4.88 -17.61 -27.40
N ALA A 29 5.24 -18.39 -28.42
CA ALA A 29 4.36 -19.37 -29.05
C ALA A 29 3.97 -20.54 -28.13
N ALA A 30 4.72 -20.76 -27.05
CA ALA A 30 4.45 -21.78 -26.05
C ALA A 30 3.70 -21.23 -24.82
N ILE A 31 3.39 -19.93 -24.78
CA ILE A 31 2.61 -19.34 -23.69
C ILE A 31 1.14 -19.77 -23.86
N PRO A 32 0.50 -20.32 -22.82
CA PRO A 32 -0.91 -20.71 -22.88
C PRO A 32 -1.84 -19.54 -23.18
N ASP A 33 -2.97 -19.80 -23.82
CA ASP A 33 -4.02 -18.81 -24.05
C ASP A 33 -4.45 -18.12 -22.74
N GLY A 34 -4.53 -16.79 -22.78
CA GLY A 34 -4.84 -15.95 -21.62
C GLY A 34 -3.66 -15.62 -20.71
N ALA A 35 -2.43 -16.05 -21.05
CA ALA A 35 -1.20 -15.55 -20.46
C ALA A 35 -0.38 -14.75 -21.50
N GLY A 36 0.35 -13.73 -21.07
CA GLY A 36 1.12 -12.90 -21.97
C GLY A 36 2.02 -11.90 -21.25
N PRO A 37 3.09 -11.43 -21.90
CA PRO A 37 3.91 -10.37 -21.34
C PRO A 37 3.09 -9.08 -21.20
N LEU A 38 3.16 -8.45 -20.03
CA LEU A 38 2.50 -7.17 -19.79
C LEU A 38 3.48 -5.99 -20.00
N PRO A 39 3.10 -4.96 -20.78
CA PRO A 39 4.00 -3.89 -21.19
C PRO A 39 4.14 -2.76 -20.15
N PHE A 40 4.34 -3.06 -18.87
CA PHE A 40 4.53 -2.01 -17.85
C PHE A 40 5.90 -2.04 -17.18
N VAL A 41 6.39 -0.85 -16.85
CA VAL A 41 7.60 -0.65 -16.04
C VAL A 41 7.25 -1.01 -14.61
N ASN A 42 7.71 -2.17 -14.14
CA ASN A 42 7.41 -2.71 -12.80
C ASN A 42 8.10 -1.93 -11.65
N GLY A 43 8.40 -0.63 -11.84
CA GLY A 43 9.50 0.04 -11.14
C GLY A 43 9.25 1.43 -10.57
N SER A 44 8.05 2.01 -10.68
CA SER A 44 7.77 3.26 -9.96
C SER A 44 7.21 2.94 -8.57
N PRO A 45 7.87 3.34 -7.47
CA PRO A 45 7.39 3.11 -6.12
C PRO A 45 5.94 3.61 -5.96
N GLY A 46 5.08 2.71 -5.49
CA GLY A 46 3.69 3.00 -5.19
C GLY A 46 2.74 3.09 -6.39
N VAL A 47 3.15 2.89 -7.64
CA VAL A 47 2.19 2.87 -8.77
C VAL A 47 1.31 1.62 -8.67
N THR A 48 0.01 1.77 -9.00
CA THR A 48 -1.00 0.70 -9.01
C THR A 48 -0.79 -0.34 -10.12
N ASN A 49 0.35 -1.02 -10.11
CA ASN A 49 0.74 -1.99 -11.14
C ASN A 49 -0.30 -3.11 -11.29
N GLY A 50 -0.99 -3.50 -10.21
CA GLY A 50 -2.01 -4.56 -10.29
C GLY A 50 -3.31 -4.15 -10.98
N VAL A 51 -3.81 -2.93 -10.75
CA VAL A 51 -5.03 -2.44 -11.43
C VAL A 51 -4.74 -2.21 -12.91
N ALA A 52 -3.59 -1.62 -13.23
CA ALA A 52 -3.15 -1.42 -14.61
C ALA A 52 -2.95 -2.77 -15.34
N ALA A 53 -2.33 -3.75 -14.68
CA ALA A 53 -2.16 -5.09 -15.21
C ALA A 53 -3.50 -5.78 -15.53
N LEU A 54 -4.47 -5.71 -14.62
CA LEU A 54 -5.79 -6.28 -14.83
C LEU A 54 -6.53 -5.59 -15.98
N LYS A 55 -6.42 -4.26 -16.13
CA LYS A 55 -7.02 -3.55 -17.28
C LYS A 55 -6.41 -4.01 -18.59
N LEU A 56 -5.09 -4.16 -18.65
CA LEU A 56 -4.39 -4.66 -19.83
C LEU A 56 -4.82 -6.08 -20.19
N GLN A 57 -4.96 -6.97 -19.19
CA GLN A 57 -5.44 -8.35 -19.41
C GLN A 57 -6.91 -8.40 -19.81
N GLY A 58 -7.75 -7.54 -19.25
CA GLY A 58 -9.15 -7.41 -19.59
C GLY A 58 -9.43 -6.63 -20.87
N HIS A 59 -8.37 -6.15 -21.56
CA HIS A 59 -8.47 -5.26 -22.72
C HIS A 59 -9.35 -4.02 -22.47
N VAL A 60 -9.35 -3.53 -21.22
CA VAL A 60 -10.07 -2.33 -20.81
C VAL A 60 -9.25 -1.10 -21.23
N VAL A 61 -9.92 -0.08 -21.75
CA VAL A 61 -9.28 1.18 -22.16
C VAL A 61 -8.60 1.82 -20.95
N LEU A 62 -7.29 2.07 -21.07
CA LEU A 62 -6.55 2.89 -20.11
C LEU A 62 -6.83 4.37 -20.42
N GLY A 63 -7.27 5.13 -19.42
CA GLY A 63 -7.40 6.58 -19.55
C GLY A 63 -6.03 7.27 -19.49
N ASP A 64 -5.90 8.44 -20.12
CA ASP A 64 -4.64 9.21 -20.22
C ASP A 64 -4.05 9.70 -18.87
N ALA A 65 -4.75 9.51 -17.75
CA ALA A 65 -4.38 10.06 -16.43
C ALA A 65 -4.60 9.09 -15.25
N GLU A 66 -4.30 7.80 -15.40
CA GLU A 66 -4.33 6.87 -14.27
C GLU A 66 -3.14 7.05 -13.33
N ALA A 67 -3.33 7.90 -12.32
CA ALA A 67 -2.33 8.20 -11.30
C ALA A 67 -2.74 7.62 -9.93
N GLY A 68 -2.96 6.31 -9.85
CA GLY A 68 -3.21 5.64 -8.59
C GLY A 68 -1.90 5.36 -7.85
N TYR A 69 -1.74 5.87 -6.62
CA TYR A 69 -0.59 5.57 -5.78
C TYR A 69 -1.01 4.84 -4.50
N THR A 70 -0.21 3.85 -4.09
CA THR A 70 -0.34 3.13 -2.84
C THR A 70 1.00 3.02 -2.11
N SER A 71 1.09 3.52 -0.89
CA SER A 71 2.19 3.23 0.03
C SER A 71 2.15 1.76 0.44
N ILE A 72 3.29 1.15 0.76
CA ILE A 72 3.35 -0.22 1.25
C ILE A 72 3.16 -0.21 2.77
N PRO A 73 2.13 -0.86 3.33
CA PRO A 73 1.94 -0.88 4.76
C PRO A 73 2.73 -2.03 5.42
N ASP A 74 2.82 -2.07 6.76
CA ASP A 74 3.52 -3.15 7.48
C ASP A 74 2.87 -4.51 7.24
N LEU A 75 3.60 -5.62 7.31
CA LEU A 75 3.04 -6.94 7.02
C LEU A 75 2.33 -7.62 8.20
N ALA A 76 2.42 -7.06 9.41
CA ALA A 76 1.76 -7.57 10.59
C ALA A 76 0.23 -7.38 10.54
N ASP A 77 -0.48 -8.20 11.32
CA ASP A 77 -1.91 -8.11 11.61
C ASP A 77 -2.83 -8.12 10.37
N ARG A 78 -2.33 -8.59 9.22
CA ARG A 78 -3.08 -8.62 7.95
C ARG A 78 -4.35 -9.45 8.03
N GLY A 79 -4.42 -10.43 8.94
CA GLY A 79 -5.62 -11.21 9.23
C GLY A 79 -6.79 -10.39 9.75
N PHE A 80 -6.57 -9.19 10.30
CA PHE A 80 -7.66 -8.31 10.76
C PHE A 80 -8.49 -7.69 9.63
N ARG A 81 -8.08 -7.85 8.37
CA ARG A 81 -8.81 -7.33 7.21
C ARG A 81 -9.99 -8.21 6.85
N SER A 82 -11.14 -7.59 6.55
CA SER A 82 -12.25 -8.22 5.84
C SER A 82 -12.28 -7.89 4.34
N ALA A 83 -11.56 -6.85 3.93
CA ALA A 83 -11.31 -6.50 2.53
C ALA A 83 -9.86 -6.07 2.32
N LEU A 84 -9.33 -6.30 1.11
CA LEU A 84 -7.94 -6.07 0.75
C LEU A 84 -7.78 -4.84 -0.13
N LEU A 85 -6.57 -4.27 -0.08
CA LEU A 85 -6.15 -2.99 -0.67
C LEU A 85 -6.74 -1.74 0.03
N TYR A 86 -6.15 -0.58 -0.26
CA TYR A 86 -6.55 0.69 0.36
C TYR A 86 -7.98 1.11 0.02
N ASP A 87 -8.49 0.73 -1.14
CA ASP A 87 -9.87 0.96 -1.55
C ASP A 87 -10.82 -0.16 -1.10
N GLY A 88 -10.28 -1.26 -0.55
CA GLY A 88 -11.05 -2.43 -0.17
C GLY A 88 -11.83 -3.03 -1.34
N ALA A 89 -11.29 -2.96 -2.56
CA ALA A 89 -11.96 -3.41 -3.78
C ALA A 89 -12.24 -4.93 -3.81
N TYR A 90 -11.46 -5.71 -3.05
CA TYR A 90 -11.58 -7.17 -3.02
C TYR A 90 -11.94 -7.68 -1.63
N ALA A 91 -12.95 -8.54 -1.55
CA ALA A 91 -13.35 -9.21 -0.31
C ALA A 91 -13.63 -10.69 -0.57
N PRO A 92 -13.53 -11.55 0.46
CA PRO A 92 -13.93 -12.95 0.34
C PRO A 92 -15.37 -13.08 -0.13
N GLU A 93 -15.61 -13.98 -1.09
CA GLU A 93 -16.95 -14.23 -1.59
C GLU A 93 -17.88 -14.74 -0.47
N GLY A 94 -19.14 -14.29 -0.50
CA GLY A 94 -20.16 -14.67 0.48
C GLY A 94 -19.97 -14.11 1.90
N GLN A 95 -19.02 -13.19 2.13
CA GLN A 95 -18.85 -12.52 3.43
C GLN A 95 -19.14 -11.02 3.35
N PRO A 96 -19.66 -10.41 4.44
CA PRO A 96 -19.78 -8.95 4.49
C PRO A 96 -18.40 -8.28 4.35
N ARG A 97 -18.24 -7.46 3.31
CA ARG A 97 -17.00 -6.73 2.99
C ARG A 97 -16.45 -5.89 4.15
N TRP A 98 -17.35 -5.27 4.90
CA TRP A 98 -17.02 -4.32 5.97
C TRP A 98 -17.51 -4.86 7.31
N ARG A 99 -17.00 -6.03 7.70
CA ARG A 99 -17.26 -6.59 9.03
C ARG A 99 -16.11 -6.24 9.99
N PRO A 100 -16.40 -5.87 11.24
CA PRO A 100 -15.40 -5.87 12.29
C PRO A 100 -14.76 -7.24 12.43
N ILE A 101 -13.46 -7.27 12.73
CA ILE A 101 -12.68 -8.49 12.96
C ILE A 101 -12.03 -8.36 14.34
N GLY A 102 -12.34 -9.28 15.24
CA GLY A 102 -11.66 -9.46 16.54
C GLY A 102 -10.60 -10.57 16.47
N ARG A 103 -9.92 -10.84 17.59
CA ARG A 103 -8.97 -11.96 17.68
C ARG A 103 -9.64 -13.31 17.45
N GLU A 104 -10.88 -13.45 17.92
CA GLU A 104 -11.71 -14.64 17.78
C GLU A 104 -12.04 -14.98 16.32
N ASP A 105 -12.03 -13.99 15.43
CA ASP A 105 -12.27 -14.14 14.00
C ASP A 105 -11.03 -14.60 13.22
N LEU A 106 -9.83 -14.60 13.83
CA LEU A 106 -8.56 -14.95 13.18
C LEU A 106 -8.41 -16.47 13.04
N THR A 107 -9.26 -17.06 12.22
CA THR A 107 -9.27 -18.50 11.95
C THR A 107 -8.47 -18.84 10.69
N PRO A 108 -7.98 -20.09 10.56
CA PRO A 108 -7.36 -20.56 9.31
C PRO A 108 -8.27 -20.38 8.10
N GLU A 109 -9.58 -20.57 8.24
CA GLU A 109 -10.53 -20.35 7.14
C GLU A 109 -10.55 -18.89 6.68
N HIS A 110 -10.62 -17.94 7.62
CA HIS A 110 -10.57 -16.51 7.30
C HIS A 110 -9.26 -16.14 6.62
N ARG A 111 -8.13 -16.63 7.16
CA ARG A 111 -6.81 -16.46 6.57
C ARG A 111 -6.74 -16.99 5.13
N ASP A 112 -7.18 -18.23 4.90
CA ASP A 112 -7.05 -18.91 3.62
C ASP A 112 -7.91 -18.23 2.55
N ARG A 113 -9.08 -17.70 2.93
CA ARG A 113 -9.90 -16.86 2.05
C ARG A 113 -9.17 -15.57 1.64
N LEU A 114 -8.51 -14.86 2.56
CA LEU A 114 -7.70 -13.68 2.22
C LEU A 114 -6.50 -14.05 1.33
N ALA A 115 -5.85 -15.19 1.62
CA ALA A 115 -4.72 -15.69 0.86
C ALA A 115 -5.10 -16.01 -0.59
N ALA A 116 -6.26 -16.63 -0.79
CA ALA A 116 -6.78 -16.96 -2.13
C ALA A 116 -6.93 -15.71 -3.00
N ILE A 117 -7.46 -14.60 -2.44
CA ILE A 117 -7.57 -13.32 -3.14
C ILE A 117 -6.19 -12.80 -3.59
N ILE A 118 -5.18 -12.88 -2.72
CA ILE A 118 -3.82 -12.41 -3.05
C ILE A 118 -3.21 -13.17 -4.21
N SER A 119 -3.50 -14.47 -4.35
CA SER A 119 -3.07 -15.24 -5.50
C SER A 119 -3.60 -14.66 -6.82
N PHE A 120 -4.89 -14.30 -6.83
CA PHE A 120 -5.58 -13.69 -7.97
C PHE A 120 -5.25 -12.22 -8.20
N PHE A 121 -4.58 -11.55 -7.26
CA PHE A 121 -3.98 -10.25 -7.52
C PHE A 121 -2.56 -10.38 -8.09
N THR A 122 -1.73 -11.18 -7.44
CA THR A 122 -0.27 -11.24 -7.71
C THR A 122 0.03 -11.97 -9.01
N VAL A 123 -0.62 -13.11 -9.25
CA VAL A 123 -0.33 -13.97 -10.40
C VAL A 123 -0.80 -13.33 -11.72
N PRO A 124 -2.04 -12.81 -11.82
CA PRO A 124 -2.48 -12.10 -13.02
C PRO A 124 -1.71 -10.81 -13.28
N SER A 125 -1.27 -10.10 -12.22
CA SER A 125 -0.38 -8.95 -12.38
C SER A 125 0.96 -9.28 -13.07
N MET A 126 1.39 -10.55 -13.04
CA MET A 126 2.57 -11.04 -13.77
C MET A 126 2.23 -11.53 -15.19
N GLY A 127 1.04 -11.23 -15.71
CA GLY A 127 0.60 -11.64 -17.04
C GLY A 127 0.15 -13.10 -17.12
N GLN A 128 -0.16 -13.74 -16.00
CA GLN A 128 -0.62 -15.13 -15.97
C GLN A 128 -2.16 -15.20 -15.93
N SER A 129 -2.72 -16.34 -16.33
CA SER A 129 -4.18 -16.52 -16.36
C SER A 129 -4.78 -16.73 -14.95
N PRO A 130 -6.08 -16.46 -14.76
CA PRO A 130 -6.79 -16.76 -13.51
C PRO A 130 -6.69 -18.24 -13.10
N ARG A 131 -6.66 -19.17 -14.08
CA ARG A 131 -6.41 -20.60 -13.82
C ARG A 131 -5.02 -20.84 -13.22
N ALA A 132 -4.01 -20.09 -13.64
CA ALA A 132 -2.69 -20.15 -13.03
C ALA A 132 -2.71 -19.59 -11.61
N ALA A 133 -3.44 -18.50 -11.36
CA ALA A 133 -3.63 -17.95 -10.02
C ALA A 133 -4.30 -18.96 -9.09
N HIS A 134 -5.34 -19.66 -9.53
CA HIS A 134 -6.00 -20.70 -8.74
C HIS A 134 -5.02 -21.82 -8.31
N ARG A 135 -4.10 -22.24 -9.19
CA ARG A 135 -3.09 -23.25 -8.84
C ARG A 135 -2.07 -22.77 -7.80
N GLN A 136 -1.92 -21.46 -7.60
CA GLN A 136 -0.99 -20.86 -6.65
C GLN A 136 -1.62 -20.55 -5.28
N ILE A 137 -2.92 -20.81 -5.08
CA ILE A 137 -3.58 -20.60 -3.78
C ILE A 137 -2.80 -21.28 -2.63
N PRO A 138 -2.34 -22.54 -2.73
CA PRO A 138 -1.58 -23.17 -1.64
C PRO A 138 -0.25 -22.48 -1.32
N VAL A 139 0.35 -21.76 -2.29
CA VAL A 139 1.55 -20.95 -2.06
C VAL A 139 1.19 -19.69 -1.29
N ALA A 140 0.10 -19.02 -1.68
CA ALA A 140 -0.41 -17.84 -0.97
C ALA A 140 -0.82 -18.18 0.47
N GLU A 141 -1.48 -19.32 0.70
CA GLU A 141 -1.85 -19.80 2.03
C GLU A 141 -0.61 -19.98 2.93
N ARG A 142 0.47 -20.59 2.41
CA ARG A 142 1.73 -20.71 3.17
C ARG A 142 2.36 -19.36 3.48
N ALA A 143 2.30 -18.41 2.55
CA ALA A 143 2.79 -17.06 2.79
C ALA A 143 1.96 -16.36 3.89
N PHE A 144 0.63 -16.52 3.88
CA PHE A 144 -0.25 -15.98 4.91
C PHE A 144 -0.06 -16.63 6.27
N ALA A 145 0.13 -17.95 6.32
CA ALA A 145 0.46 -18.65 7.55
C ALA A 145 1.77 -18.12 8.17
N TRP A 146 2.76 -17.77 7.34
CA TRP A 146 3.96 -17.08 7.83
C TRP A 146 3.64 -15.65 8.32
N LEU A 147 2.80 -14.89 7.61
CA LEU A 147 2.40 -13.54 8.01
C LEU A 147 1.71 -13.52 9.39
N GLU A 148 0.96 -14.55 9.77
CA GLU A 148 0.36 -14.67 11.11
C GLU A 148 1.40 -14.74 12.25
N THR A 149 2.61 -15.20 11.94
CA THR A 149 3.72 -15.24 12.90
C THR A 149 4.46 -13.91 13.02
N ARG A 150 4.29 -13.02 12.04
CA ARG A 150 4.93 -11.70 12.03
C ARG A 150 4.35 -10.83 13.13
N ARG A 151 5.23 -10.10 13.80
CA ARG A 151 4.86 -9.05 14.77
C ARG A 151 5.42 -7.72 14.29
N PRO A 152 4.77 -6.58 14.52
CA PRO A 152 5.34 -5.28 14.22
C PRO A 152 6.74 -5.15 14.82
N GLN A 153 7.65 -4.49 14.10
CA GLN A 153 8.95 -4.19 14.67
C GLN A 153 8.77 -3.17 15.79
N ALA A 154 9.37 -3.42 16.95
CA ALA A 154 9.37 -2.44 18.02
C ALA A 154 10.04 -1.14 17.58
N PHE A 155 9.55 -0.01 18.08
CA PHE A 155 10.19 1.28 17.85
C PHE A 155 11.62 1.27 18.40
N PRO A 156 12.64 1.66 17.60
CA PRO A 156 14.04 1.57 18.01
C PRO A 156 14.49 2.71 18.92
N GLY A 157 13.70 3.78 19.06
CA GLY A 157 13.99 4.92 19.93
C GLY A 157 13.33 4.80 21.31
N ALA A 158 13.53 5.83 22.13
CA ALA A 158 12.81 5.95 23.39
C ALA A 158 11.35 6.37 23.17
N ILE A 159 10.46 5.81 23.98
CA ILE A 159 9.06 6.22 24.11
C ILE A 159 8.87 6.75 25.53
N ASP A 160 8.26 7.92 25.66
CA ASP A 160 7.88 8.47 26.95
C ASP A 160 6.57 7.79 27.42
N PRO A 161 6.60 6.99 28.50
CA PRO A 161 5.44 6.20 28.91
C PRO A 161 4.26 7.05 29.40
N GLU A 162 4.52 8.22 30.01
CA GLU A 162 3.45 9.10 30.48
C GLU A 162 2.76 9.79 29.31
N LYS A 163 3.54 10.26 28.32
CA LYS A 163 3.00 10.80 27.08
C LYS A 163 2.24 9.74 26.28
N ALA A 164 2.79 8.53 26.17
CA ALA A 164 2.13 7.43 25.48
C ALA A 164 0.80 7.05 26.15
N ALA A 165 0.72 7.06 27.49
CA ALA A 165 -0.53 6.81 28.20
C ALA A 165 -1.59 7.90 27.92
N ARG A 166 -1.22 9.18 27.91
CA ARG A 166 -2.14 10.26 27.52
C ARG A 166 -2.53 10.17 26.04
N GLY A 167 -1.57 9.84 25.18
CA GLY A 167 -1.79 9.61 23.75
C GLY A 167 -2.75 8.46 23.48
N ALA A 168 -2.70 7.40 24.29
CA ALA A 168 -3.65 6.28 24.21
C ALA A 168 -5.09 6.73 24.47
N ALA A 169 -5.32 7.65 25.41
CA ALA A 169 -6.65 8.21 25.67
C ALA A 169 -7.16 9.08 24.51
N VAL A 170 -6.27 9.89 23.91
CA VAL A 170 -6.58 10.65 22.69
C VAL A 170 -6.92 9.71 21.54
N TYR A 171 -6.09 8.68 21.32
CA TYR A 171 -6.31 7.67 20.30
C TYR A 171 -7.65 6.94 20.48
N ALA A 172 -7.95 6.50 21.69
CA ALA A 172 -9.18 5.79 22.00
C ALA A 172 -10.42 6.63 21.64
N SER A 173 -10.41 7.93 21.95
CA SER A 173 -11.55 8.83 21.71
C SER A 173 -11.66 9.34 20.27
N ARG A 174 -10.55 9.42 19.51
CA ARG A 174 -10.51 10.09 18.20
C ARG A 174 -10.22 9.18 17.01
N CYS A 175 -9.51 8.07 17.23
CA CYS A 175 -8.93 7.27 16.15
C CYS A 175 -9.47 5.84 16.10
N SER A 176 -9.79 5.25 17.26
CA SER A 176 -10.10 3.82 17.41
C SER A 176 -11.32 3.35 16.61
N SER A 177 -12.31 4.23 16.38
CA SER A 177 -13.51 3.93 15.60
C SER A 177 -13.22 3.56 14.15
N CYS A 178 -12.09 4.03 13.60
CA CYS A 178 -11.64 3.71 12.26
C CYS A 178 -10.47 2.73 12.26
N HIS A 179 -9.48 2.96 13.11
CA HIS A 179 -8.19 2.25 13.10
C HIS A 179 -8.10 1.04 14.04
N GLY A 180 -9.15 0.81 14.82
CA GLY A 180 -9.25 -0.31 15.74
C GLY A 180 -8.77 -0.02 17.15
N THR A 181 -9.13 -0.92 18.04
CA THR A 181 -8.78 -0.88 19.45
C THR A 181 -7.55 -1.75 19.68
N TYR A 182 -6.60 -1.23 20.43
CA TYR A 182 -5.38 -1.93 20.80
C TYR A 182 -5.41 -2.18 22.30
N ASP A 183 -4.93 -3.35 22.73
CA ASP A 183 -4.89 -3.78 24.12
C ASP A 183 -3.47 -4.17 24.55
N GLY A 184 -3.19 -4.14 25.85
CA GLY A 184 -1.88 -4.47 26.43
C GLY A 184 -1.04 -3.24 26.81
N PRO A 185 0.26 -3.44 27.10
CA PRO A 185 1.13 -2.40 27.62
C PRO A 185 1.27 -1.22 26.66
N ALA A 186 1.35 0.02 27.18
CA ALA A 186 1.44 1.24 26.38
C ALA A 186 2.63 1.29 25.40
N LEU A 187 3.70 0.55 25.68
CA LEU A 187 4.92 0.51 24.86
C LEU A 187 4.88 -0.52 23.72
N ASN A 188 3.89 -1.41 23.70
CA ASN A 188 3.72 -2.43 22.67
C ASN A 188 2.27 -2.99 22.69
N PRO A 189 1.25 -2.13 22.54
CA PRO A 189 -0.12 -2.60 22.53
C PRO A 189 -0.37 -3.40 21.24
N ARG A 190 -1.29 -4.33 21.29
CA ARG A 190 -1.63 -5.24 20.19
C ARG A 190 -3.00 -4.91 19.67
N LEU A 191 -3.17 -4.91 18.35
CA LEU A 191 -4.48 -4.77 17.74
C LEU A 191 -5.40 -5.89 18.25
N GLU A 192 -6.50 -5.51 18.87
CA GLU A 192 -7.47 -6.41 19.49
C GLU A 192 -8.70 -6.57 18.60
N ARG A 193 -9.19 -5.45 18.05
CA ARG A 193 -10.36 -5.43 17.19
C ARG A 193 -10.20 -4.37 16.12
N PHE A 194 -10.47 -4.75 14.88
CA PHE A 194 -10.41 -3.85 13.73
C PHE A 194 -11.81 -3.67 13.13
N PRO A 195 -12.37 -2.45 13.12
CA PRO A 195 -13.71 -2.17 12.59
C PRO A 195 -13.86 -2.47 11.10
N ASN A 196 -12.74 -2.50 10.35
CA ASN A 196 -12.75 -2.44 8.89
C ASN A 196 -13.56 -1.24 8.38
N TRP A 197 -13.35 -0.09 9.01
CA TRP A 197 -13.96 1.16 8.60
C TRP A 197 -13.57 1.49 7.16
N HIS A 198 -14.56 1.98 6.41
CA HIS A 198 -14.41 2.50 5.07
C HIS A 198 -15.14 3.84 4.97
N GLY A 199 -14.62 4.73 4.13
CA GLY A 199 -15.27 5.99 3.86
C GLY A 199 -14.32 7.00 3.25
N ARG A 200 -14.73 8.27 3.30
CA ARG A 200 -13.98 9.39 2.76
C ARG A 200 -13.39 10.23 3.87
N VAL A 201 -12.08 10.46 3.79
CA VAL A 201 -11.34 11.40 4.65
C VAL A 201 -10.79 12.59 3.88
N GLY A 202 -11.23 12.80 2.63
CA GLY A 202 -10.75 13.91 1.78
C GLY A 202 -9.37 13.71 1.17
N SER A 203 -8.81 12.49 1.25
CA SER A 203 -7.54 12.14 0.60
C SER A 203 -7.68 12.05 -0.92
N ASP A 204 -6.55 12.02 -1.63
CA ASP A 204 -6.50 11.89 -3.09
C ASP A 204 -7.46 10.76 -3.59
N PRO A 205 -8.35 11.02 -4.55
CA PRO A 205 -9.35 10.03 -4.99
C PRO A 205 -8.84 9.09 -6.10
N ALA A 206 -7.68 9.37 -6.70
CA ALA A 206 -7.25 8.71 -7.94
C ALA A 206 -7.10 7.19 -7.78
N ARG A 207 -6.61 6.73 -6.62
CA ARG A 207 -6.47 5.29 -6.35
C ARG A 207 -7.83 4.59 -6.31
N ALA A 208 -8.81 5.12 -5.58
CA ALA A 208 -10.14 4.53 -5.48
C ALA A 208 -10.91 4.59 -6.81
N ALA A 209 -10.69 5.64 -7.61
CA ALA A 209 -11.29 5.79 -8.94
C ALA A 209 -10.66 4.86 -10.00
N ALA A 210 -9.45 4.36 -9.76
CA ALA A 210 -8.75 3.50 -10.72
C ALA A 210 -9.44 2.14 -10.91
N PHE A 211 -10.15 1.63 -9.91
CA PHE A 211 -10.93 0.39 -10.04
C PHE A 211 -12.31 0.73 -10.62
N THR A 212 -12.63 0.20 -11.80
CA THR A 212 -13.85 0.58 -12.55
C THR A 212 -14.87 -0.55 -12.62
N THR A 213 -16.10 -0.23 -13.01
CA THR A 213 -17.15 -1.23 -13.25
C THR A 213 -16.78 -2.22 -14.37
N ASP A 214 -15.98 -1.79 -15.35
CA ASP A 214 -15.49 -2.70 -16.41
C ASP A 214 -14.52 -3.74 -15.85
N LEU A 215 -13.67 -3.35 -14.90
CA LEU A 215 -12.82 -4.29 -14.16
C LEU A 215 -13.64 -5.27 -13.33
N THR A 216 -14.73 -4.83 -12.71
CA THR A 216 -15.68 -5.74 -12.05
C THR A 216 -16.25 -6.76 -13.01
N ARG A 217 -16.70 -6.34 -14.20
CA ARG A 217 -17.24 -7.24 -15.22
C ARG A 217 -16.20 -8.26 -15.70
N TYR A 218 -14.96 -7.83 -15.85
CA TYR A 218 -13.85 -8.73 -16.17
C TYR A 218 -13.61 -9.74 -15.04
N ALA A 219 -13.54 -9.30 -13.79
CA ALA A 219 -13.37 -10.18 -12.64
C ALA A 219 -14.50 -11.23 -12.55
N SER A 220 -15.76 -10.80 -12.74
CA SER A 220 -16.93 -11.68 -12.66
C SER A 220 -17.01 -12.72 -13.79
N THR A 221 -16.44 -12.43 -14.97
CA THR A 221 -16.46 -13.37 -16.10
C THR A 221 -15.15 -14.14 -16.26
N GLY A 222 -14.10 -13.71 -15.58
CA GLY A 222 -12.75 -14.29 -15.62
C GLY A 222 -12.47 -15.40 -14.59
N GLY A 223 -13.48 -15.83 -13.82
CA GLY A 223 -13.35 -16.86 -12.78
C GLY A 223 -12.76 -16.37 -11.46
N TYR A 224 -12.80 -15.06 -11.20
CA TYR A 224 -12.42 -14.48 -9.91
C TYR A 224 -13.57 -14.55 -8.90
N ASP A 225 -14.81 -14.55 -9.36
CA ASP A 225 -16.05 -14.63 -8.59
C ASP A 225 -16.15 -15.89 -7.71
N ALA A 226 -15.54 -17.00 -8.14
CA ALA A 226 -15.42 -18.20 -7.32
C ALA A 226 -14.55 -18.00 -6.04
N VAL A 227 -13.76 -16.93 -5.98
CA VAL A 227 -12.80 -16.65 -4.90
C VAL A 227 -13.10 -15.34 -4.18
N MET A 228 -13.62 -14.32 -4.89
CA MET A 228 -13.75 -12.96 -4.36
C MET A 228 -14.92 -12.16 -4.94
N ASP A 229 -15.47 -11.27 -4.11
CA ASP A 229 -16.29 -10.14 -4.54
C ASP A 229 -15.38 -8.96 -4.91
N ALA A 230 -15.31 -8.61 -6.20
CA ALA A 230 -14.48 -7.53 -6.74
C ALA A 230 -15.34 -6.35 -7.25
N ARG A 231 -15.31 -5.20 -6.57
CA ARG A 231 -16.09 -4.03 -6.99
C ARG A 231 -15.46 -2.68 -6.67
N PRO A 232 -15.76 -1.64 -7.47
CA PRO A 232 -15.41 -0.28 -7.11
C PRO A 232 -16.12 0.12 -5.82
N THR A 233 -15.37 0.68 -4.88
CA THR A 233 -15.91 1.25 -3.63
C THR A 233 -15.99 2.77 -3.71
N GLY A 234 -15.08 3.41 -4.46
CA GLY A 234 -14.98 4.87 -4.54
C GLY A 234 -14.56 5.53 -3.22
N GLU A 235 -14.04 4.74 -2.28
CA GLU A 235 -13.73 5.13 -0.90
C GLU A 235 -12.46 4.42 -0.43
N TYR A 236 -12.01 4.72 0.79
CA TYR A 236 -10.82 4.13 1.38
C TYR A 236 -11.13 3.37 2.66
N ALA A 237 -10.50 2.21 2.82
CA ALA A 237 -10.43 1.48 4.08
C ALA A 237 -9.33 2.06 4.96
N ALA A 238 -9.60 2.21 6.26
CA ALA A 238 -8.58 2.66 7.22
C ALA A 238 -7.36 1.71 7.19
N PRO A 239 -6.11 2.20 7.25
CA PRO A 239 -4.94 1.35 7.44
C PRO A 239 -4.92 0.71 8.83
N LEU A 240 -4.30 -0.48 8.94
CA LEU A 240 -3.85 -1.01 10.23
C LEU A 240 -2.68 -0.14 10.67
N LEU A 241 -2.61 0.21 11.95
CA LEU A 241 -1.55 1.07 12.48
C LEU A 241 -0.43 0.29 13.18
N SER A 242 -0.52 -1.04 13.22
CA SER A 242 0.55 -1.89 13.71
C SER A 242 1.84 -1.64 12.92
N GLY A 243 2.94 -1.29 13.60
CA GLY A 243 4.22 -0.98 12.97
C GLY A 243 4.26 0.35 12.22
N LEU A 244 3.32 1.27 12.50
CA LEU A 244 3.17 2.54 11.78
C LEU A 244 4.48 3.35 11.70
N TRP A 245 5.31 3.32 12.75
CA TRP A 245 6.56 4.08 12.77
C TRP A 245 7.50 3.74 11.61
N ALA A 246 7.44 2.51 11.09
CA ALA A 246 8.32 1.99 10.05
C ALA A 246 7.78 2.16 8.62
N THR A 247 6.57 2.71 8.46
CA THR A 247 5.85 2.73 7.16
C THR A 247 5.73 4.12 6.54
N THR A 248 6.58 5.06 6.97
CA THR A 248 6.70 6.38 6.35
C THR A 248 7.12 6.29 4.86
N PRO A 249 6.63 7.17 3.97
CA PRO A 249 5.67 8.26 4.20
C PRO A 249 4.21 7.80 4.39
N TYR A 250 3.43 8.61 5.09
CA TYR A 250 2.04 8.38 5.46
C TYR A 250 1.03 8.80 4.38
N MET A 251 -0.25 8.50 4.64
CA MET A 251 -1.37 8.46 3.68
C MET A 251 -1.35 7.24 2.77
N HIS A 252 -2.49 6.94 2.14
CA HIS A 252 -2.58 5.83 1.21
C HIS A 252 -1.59 5.94 0.04
N ASN A 253 -1.18 7.15 -0.36
CA ASN A 253 -0.28 7.41 -1.48
C ASN A 253 1.15 7.80 -1.05
N GLY A 254 1.49 7.73 0.24
CA GLY A 254 2.80 8.11 0.74
C GLY A 254 3.14 9.58 0.52
N SER A 255 2.18 10.48 0.66
CA SER A 255 2.31 11.92 0.37
C SER A 255 2.71 12.78 1.56
N VAL A 256 2.77 12.22 2.78
CA VAL A 256 3.11 12.97 4.00
C VAL A 256 4.34 12.35 4.69
N PRO A 257 5.48 13.06 4.80
CA PRO A 257 6.76 12.45 5.20
C PRO A 257 6.87 12.11 6.68
N THR A 258 6.15 12.78 7.59
CA THR A 258 6.27 12.57 9.05
C THR A 258 4.91 12.56 9.74
N LEU A 259 4.80 11.89 10.90
CA LEU A 259 3.58 11.96 11.71
C LEU A 259 3.34 13.38 12.24
N ALA A 260 4.42 14.13 12.52
CA ALA A 260 4.29 15.54 12.88
C ALA A 260 3.56 16.36 11.80
N GLN A 261 3.90 16.16 10.52
CA GLN A 261 3.19 16.81 9.41
C GLN A 261 1.79 16.23 9.18
N PHE A 262 1.60 14.93 9.40
CA PHE A 262 0.28 14.29 9.28
C PHE A 262 -0.71 14.87 10.30
N LEU A 263 -0.27 14.99 11.56
CA LEU A 263 -1.02 15.54 12.69
C LEU A 263 -1.00 17.08 12.74
N LEU A 264 -0.49 17.75 11.69
CA LEU A 264 -0.48 19.21 11.57
C LEU A 264 0.25 19.93 12.71
N LEU A 265 1.29 19.32 13.29
CA LEU A 265 2.26 19.98 14.17
C LEU A 265 3.27 20.81 13.37
N GLU A 266 3.48 20.44 12.11
CA GLU A 266 4.32 21.12 11.13
C GLU A 266 3.53 21.23 9.80
N PRO A 267 3.82 22.22 8.94
CA PRO A 267 3.24 22.27 7.60
C PRO A 267 3.58 21.01 6.78
N ARG A 268 2.61 20.48 6.03
CA ARG A 268 2.86 19.35 5.13
C ARG A 268 3.74 19.81 3.97
N ALA A 269 4.87 19.11 3.77
CA ALA A 269 5.75 19.36 2.64
C ALA A 269 5.03 19.07 1.31
N GLU A 270 5.11 20.00 0.36
CA GLU A 270 4.61 19.78 -1.01
C GLU A 270 5.61 19.00 -1.87
N ARG A 271 6.90 19.12 -1.55
CA ARG A 271 7.99 18.48 -2.28
C ARG A 271 9.00 17.94 -1.28
N PHE A 272 9.38 16.67 -1.43
CA PHE A 272 10.35 16.04 -0.54
C PHE A 272 11.13 14.92 -1.23
N LEU A 273 12.32 14.60 -0.72
CA LEU A 273 13.10 13.45 -1.16
C LEU A 273 12.70 12.17 -0.42
N VAL A 274 12.50 11.09 -1.15
CA VAL A 274 12.20 9.74 -0.63
C VAL A 274 13.22 8.71 -1.13
N GLY A 275 13.43 7.64 -0.37
CA GLY A 275 14.35 6.54 -0.74
C GLY A 275 15.77 6.69 -0.18
N GLY A 276 16.07 7.74 0.58
CA GLY A 276 17.39 7.92 1.20
C GLY A 276 17.58 7.17 2.53
N HIS A 277 16.53 6.62 3.14
CA HIS A 277 16.57 5.77 4.36
C HIS A 277 17.05 6.43 5.68
N ARG A 278 17.01 7.76 5.80
CA ARG A 278 17.16 8.44 7.11
C ARG A 278 15.81 8.72 7.76
N LEU A 279 15.64 8.27 8.99
CA LEU A 279 14.43 8.50 9.80
C LEU A 279 14.65 9.53 10.91
N ASP A 280 13.65 10.36 11.17
CA ASP A 280 13.53 11.19 12.37
C ASP A 280 12.58 10.50 13.35
N PHE A 281 13.10 10.11 14.52
CA PHE A 281 12.35 9.41 15.56
C PHE A 281 11.52 10.33 16.46
N ARG A 282 11.78 11.64 16.46
CA ARG A 282 10.96 12.62 17.16
C ARG A 282 9.68 12.87 16.37
N THR A 283 9.80 13.24 15.09
CA THR A 283 8.63 13.51 14.24
C THR A 283 8.02 12.25 13.63
N VAL A 284 8.69 11.11 13.79
CA VAL A 284 8.36 9.78 13.25
C VAL A 284 8.14 9.85 11.74
N GLY A 285 9.21 9.68 10.97
CA GLY A 285 9.13 9.65 9.51
C GLY A 285 10.44 9.95 8.81
N ILE A 286 10.39 10.40 7.56
CA ILE A 286 11.58 10.77 6.79
C ILE A 286 12.23 12.02 7.39
N ALA A 287 13.48 11.88 7.81
CA ALA A 287 14.27 13.02 8.29
C ALA A 287 14.52 14.01 7.15
N GLY A 288 14.36 15.30 7.43
CA GLY A 288 14.70 16.31 6.45
C GLY A 288 14.61 17.73 6.97
N GLU A 289 15.17 18.63 6.18
CA GLU A 289 15.19 20.07 6.37
C GLU A 289 14.63 20.72 5.11
N ASP A 290 13.86 21.79 5.29
CA ASP A 290 13.27 22.51 4.16
C ASP A 290 14.31 23.49 3.59
N ARG A 291 14.55 23.40 2.27
CA ARG A 291 15.44 24.26 1.50
C ARG A 291 14.76 24.64 0.19
N ASP A 292 14.52 25.93 -0.01
CA ASP A 292 13.90 26.46 -1.24
C ASP A 292 12.60 25.74 -1.64
N GLY A 293 11.75 25.43 -0.64
CA GLY A 293 10.48 24.73 -0.85
C GLY A 293 10.60 23.23 -1.15
N LEU A 294 11.77 22.64 -0.94
CA LEU A 294 12.01 21.20 -1.03
C LEU A 294 12.56 20.68 0.31
N ARG A 295 11.90 19.65 0.86
CA ARG A 295 12.43 18.92 2.01
C ARG A 295 13.51 17.94 1.57
N VAL A 296 14.75 18.19 1.98
CA VAL A 296 15.93 17.37 1.64
C VAL A 296 16.49 16.67 2.86
N TYR A 297 17.29 15.62 2.66
CA TYR A 297 17.99 14.97 3.77
C TYR A 297 18.98 15.92 4.46
N PRO A 298 19.24 15.74 5.77
CA PRO A 298 20.15 16.61 6.53
C PRO A 298 21.56 16.68 5.93
N VAL A 299 22.24 17.82 6.14
CA VAL A 299 23.64 17.98 5.70
C VAL A 299 24.55 16.93 6.34
N GLY A 300 25.49 16.43 5.53
CA GLY A 300 26.43 15.40 5.96
C GLY A 300 25.86 13.97 5.92
N TYR A 301 24.56 13.80 5.70
CA TYR A 301 24.00 12.49 5.45
C TYR A 301 24.23 12.05 4.00
N LYS A 302 24.76 10.84 3.81
CA LYS A 302 24.85 10.19 2.50
C LYS A 302 23.69 9.19 2.36
N PRO A 303 22.72 9.44 1.46
CA PRO A 303 21.63 8.50 1.19
C PRO A 303 22.13 7.12 0.78
N TRP A 304 21.43 6.07 1.24
CA TRP A 304 21.74 4.69 0.88
C TRP A 304 21.43 4.36 -0.58
N SER A 305 20.47 5.07 -1.17
CA SER A 305 20.12 4.99 -2.59
C SER A 305 19.97 6.39 -3.18
N THR A 306 19.86 6.50 -4.50
CA THR A 306 19.55 7.78 -5.17
C THR A 306 18.13 8.19 -4.81
N PRO A 307 17.93 9.28 -4.02
CA PRO A 307 16.58 9.67 -3.64
C PRO A 307 15.77 10.16 -4.84
N ALA A 308 14.47 9.84 -4.82
CA ALA A 308 13.52 10.36 -5.79
C ALA A 308 12.82 11.60 -5.23
N LEU A 309 12.53 12.57 -6.10
CA LEU A 309 11.65 13.69 -5.78
C LEU A 309 10.19 13.21 -5.76
N PHE A 310 9.52 13.39 -4.63
CA PHE A 310 8.07 13.33 -4.54
C PHE A 310 7.50 14.75 -4.60
N ASP A 311 6.46 14.94 -5.43
CA ASP A 311 5.77 16.23 -5.60
C ASP A 311 4.26 15.98 -5.49
N THR A 312 3.65 16.54 -4.45
CA THR A 312 2.24 16.29 -4.08
C THR A 312 1.26 17.02 -5.00
N ARG A 313 1.74 17.92 -5.86
CA ARG A 313 0.94 18.70 -6.80
C ARG A 313 0.66 17.92 -8.08
N LEU A 314 1.34 16.80 -8.29
CA LEU A 314 1.11 15.91 -9.42
C LEU A 314 -0.15 15.05 -9.18
N PRO A 315 -0.84 14.61 -10.25
CA PRO A 315 -2.02 13.76 -10.14
C PRO A 315 -1.75 12.53 -9.27
N GLY A 316 -2.70 12.18 -8.40
CA GLY A 316 -2.59 10.99 -7.54
C GLY A 316 -1.76 11.15 -6.28
N ARG A 317 -1.06 12.28 -6.12
CA ARG A 317 -0.06 12.50 -5.07
C ARG A 317 -0.48 13.54 -4.04
N SER A 318 -1.74 13.98 -4.05
CA SER A 318 -2.21 14.98 -3.11
C SER A 318 -1.94 14.56 -1.67
N ASN A 319 -1.40 15.50 -0.89
CA ASN A 319 -1.14 15.38 0.54
C ASN A 319 -2.27 15.97 1.39
N ARG A 320 -3.45 16.20 0.81
CA ARG A 320 -4.65 16.65 1.50
C ARG A 320 -5.44 15.47 2.08
N GLY A 321 -6.38 15.78 2.97
CA GLY A 321 -7.23 14.80 3.63
C GLY A 321 -6.76 14.50 5.05
N HIS A 322 -7.67 13.89 5.81
CA HIS A 322 -7.49 13.50 7.20
C HIS A 322 -7.26 14.68 8.18
N GLU A 323 -7.43 15.93 7.75
CA GLU A 323 -7.27 17.10 8.62
C GLU A 323 -8.39 17.22 9.65
N ALA A 324 -9.64 16.93 9.25
CA ALA A 324 -10.81 17.04 10.13
C ALA A 324 -10.71 16.10 11.35
N GLN A 325 -10.10 14.94 11.20
CA GLN A 325 -9.93 13.95 12.29
C GLN A 325 -8.91 14.39 13.35
N VAL A 326 -8.04 15.36 13.03
CA VAL A 326 -7.04 15.91 13.96
C VAL A 326 -7.36 17.36 14.38
N GLU A 327 -8.43 17.92 13.84
CA GLU A 327 -8.93 19.24 14.20
C GLU A 327 -9.41 19.25 15.66
N GLY A 328 -9.21 20.37 16.34
CA GLY A 328 -9.56 20.54 17.76
C GLY A 328 -8.60 19.87 18.74
N LEU A 329 -7.66 19.02 18.30
CA LEU A 329 -6.57 18.53 19.15
C LEU A 329 -5.56 19.63 19.41
N THR A 330 -5.19 19.78 20.68
CA THR A 330 -4.10 20.66 21.11
C THR A 330 -2.75 20.16 20.61
N VAL A 331 -1.76 21.04 20.60
CA VAL A 331 -0.36 20.69 20.27
C VAL A 331 0.17 19.60 21.21
N ALA A 332 -0.17 19.66 22.51
CA ALA A 332 0.24 18.67 23.49
C ALA A 332 -0.38 17.30 23.19
N GLU A 333 -1.70 17.23 22.93
CA GLU A 333 -2.38 15.98 22.59
C GLU A 333 -1.82 15.34 21.31
N ARG A 334 -1.46 16.13 20.30
CA ARG A 334 -0.84 15.63 19.07
C ARG A 334 0.55 15.03 19.32
N TRP A 335 1.36 15.63 20.18
CA TRP A 335 2.65 15.06 20.58
C TRP A 335 2.50 13.81 21.44
N ASP A 336 1.57 13.81 22.40
CA ASP A 336 1.24 12.63 23.20
C ASP A 336 0.75 11.49 22.29
N LEU A 337 -0.08 11.79 21.28
CA LEU A 337 -0.53 10.83 20.28
C LEU A 337 0.64 10.24 19.47
N ILE A 338 1.65 11.05 19.07
CA ILE A 338 2.85 10.53 18.41
C ILE A 338 3.58 9.52 19.32
N GLU A 339 3.72 9.82 20.61
CA GLU A 339 4.35 8.89 21.56
C GLU A 339 3.60 7.56 21.66
N TYR A 340 2.27 7.59 21.67
CA TYR A 340 1.47 6.37 21.63
C TYR A 340 1.63 5.62 20.29
N LEU A 341 1.58 6.33 19.15
CA LEU A 341 1.71 5.74 17.82
C LEU A 341 3.07 5.10 17.54
N LYS A 342 4.13 5.49 18.26
CA LYS A 342 5.42 4.80 18.21
C LYS A 342 5.31 3.36 18.72
N GLY A 343 4.45 3.11 19.71
CA GLY A 343 4.33 1.80 20.35
C GLY A 343 3.54 0.76 19.54
N LEU A 344 2.76 1.19 18.54
CA LEU A 344 1.85 0.31 17.77
C LEU A 344 2.57 -0.66 16.84
#